data_AF-B4VJT5-F1
#
_entry.id   AF-B4VJT5-F1
#
_cell.length_a   1.000
_cell.length_b   1.000
_cell.length_c   1.000
_cell.angle_alpha   90.00
_cell.angle_beta   90.00
_cell.angle_gamma   90.00
#
_symmetry.space_group_name_H-M   'P 1'
#
loop_
_entity.id
_entity.type
_entity.pdbx_description
1 polymer ?
#
loop_
_entity_poly.entity_id
_entity_poly.type
_entity_poly.pdbx_seq_one_letter_code
_entity_poly.pdbx_strand_id
1 'polypeptide(L)' 'MNIQALDIKVGDRIIAYCKNKRQPCTVQRLLDSTPNTITLKVSTCTRVHYRESASCVIQFHREAVVEMANLNRSLSKTI' A
#
# COMPACT_ATOMS: atom_id res chain seq x y z
N MET A 1 -11.00 -6.78 -1.27
CA MET A 1 -10.68 -7.69 -0.14
C MET A 1 -10.09 -6.87 0.98
N ASN A 2 -10.19 -7.27 2.24
CA ASN A 2 -9.61 -6.51 3.35
C ASN A 2 -8.56 -7.36 4.08
N ILE A 3 -7.58 -6.71 4.70
CA ILE A 3 -6.51 -7.35 5.46
C ILE A 3 -6.32 -6.59 6.78
N GLN A 4 -5.90 -7.27 7.84
CA GLN A 4 -5.44 -6.56 9.04
C GLN A 4 -4.12 -5.88 8.73
N ALA A 5 -3.89 -4.69 9.29
CA ALA A 5 -2.67 -3.93 9.03
C ALA A 5 -1.43 -4.77 9.36
N LEU A 6 -1.44 -5.47 10.50
CA LEU A 6 -0.36 -6.36 10.91
C LEU A 6 0.02 -7.42 9.88
N ASP A 7 -0.94 -7.89 9.07
CA ASP A 7 -0.71 -8.95 8.09
C ASP A 7 -0.24 -8.44 6.72
N ILE A 8 -0.11 -7.10 6.55
CA ILE A 8 0.37 -6.49 5.31
C ILE A 8 1.83 -6.86 5.04
N LYS A 9 2.11 -7.31 3.81
CA LYS A 9 3.43 -7.73 3.36
C LYS A 9 3.97 -6.84 2.24
N VAL A 10 5.29 -6.90 2.04
CA VAL A 10 5.94 -6.27 0.89
C VAL A 10 5.36 -6.85 -0.42
N GLY A 11 5.03 -5.96 -1.35
CA GLY A 11 4.38 -6.31 -2.61
C GLY A 11 2.86 -6.21 -2.58
N ASP A 12 2.23 -6.16 -1.39
CA ASP A 12 0.79 -5.97 -1.29
C ASP A 12 0.37 -4.64 -1.88
N ARG A 13 -0.78 -4.63 -2.55
CA ARG A 13 -1.44 -3.42 -3.04
C ARG A 13 -2.60 -3.10 -2.13
N ILE A 14 -2.51 -1.98 -1.42
CA ILE A 14 -3.49 -1.51 -0.44
C ILE A 14 -4.05 -0.15 -0.83
N ILE A 15 -5.22 0.20 -0.35
CA ILE A 15 -5.77 1.56 -0.43
C ILE A 15 -5.32 2.32 0.82
N ALA A 16 -4.59 3.42 0.62
CA ALA A 16 -4.11 4.26 1.71
C ALA A 16 -4.18 5.74 1.33
N TYR A 17 -4.13 6.61 2.33
CA TYR A 17 -3.95 8.04 2.11
C TYR A 17 -2.47 8.35 1.95
N CYS A 18 -2.09 8.81 0.77
CA CYS A 18 -0.76 9.33 0.52
C CYS A 18 -0.88 10.76 -0.01
N LYS A 19 -0.22 11.73 0.65
CA LYS A 19 -0.31 13.17 0.31
C LYS A 19 -1.76 13.65 0.21
N ASN A 20 -2.58 13.34 1.24
CA ASN A 20 -4.01 13.68 1.34
C ASN A 20 -4.92 13.06 0.26
N LYS A 21 -4.41 12.12 -0.55
CA LYS A 21 -5.19 11.41 -1.56
C LYS A 21 -5.33 9.93 -1.19
N ARG A 22 -6.57 9.46 -1.07
CA ARG A 22 -6.89 8.02 -0.95
C ARG A 22 -6.65 7.36 -2.30
N GLN A 23 -5.72 6.42 -2.38
CA GLN A 23 -5.35 5.78 -3.64
C GLN A 23 -4.72 4.40 -3.44
N PRO A 24 -4.63 3.57 -4.49
CA PRO A 24 -3.86 2.34 -4.47
C PRO A 24 -2.37 2.62 -4.32
N CYS A 25 -1.75 1.89 -3.39
CA CYS A 25 -0.33 1.97 -3.08
C CYS A 25 0.26 0.57 -2.98
N THR A 26 1.48 0.37 -3.50
CA THR A 26 2.22 -0.89 -3.36
C THR A 26 3.19 -0.79 -2.19
N VAL A 27 3.14 -1.75 -1.27
CA VAL A 27 4.01 -1.80 -0.10
C VAL A 27 5.43 -2.12 -0.55
N GLN A 28 6.36 -1.20 -0.28
CA GLN A 28 7.76 -1.38 -0.65
C GLN A 28 8.54 -2.07 0.47
N ARG A 29 8.41 -1.57 1.70
CA ARG A 29 9.14 -2.04 2.88
C ARG A 29 8.38 -1.72 4.16
N LEU A 30 8.55 -2.57 5.17
CA LEU A 30 8.23 -2.27 6.57
C LEU A 30 9.34 -1.38 7.14
N LEU A 31 8.98 -0.23 7.71
CA LEU A 31 9.93 0.69 8.35
C LEU A 31 10.01 0.45 9.86
N ASP A 32 8.86 0.25 10.50
CA ASP A 32 8.77 0.03 11.93
C ASP A 32 7.53 -0.80 12.29
N SER A 33 7.62 -1.54 13.39
CA SER A 33 6.55 -2.39 13.92
C SER A 33 6.56 -2.33 15.45
N THR A 34 5.87 -1.33 15.98
CA THR A 34 5.66 -1.16 17.43
C THR A 34 4.50 -2.02 17.92
N PRO A 35 4.31 -2.22 19.23
CA PRO A 35 3.18 -2.98 19.76
C PRO A 35 1.80 -2.48 19.36
N ASN A 36 1.66 -1.20 18.99
CA ASN A 36 0.36 -0.60 18.64
C ASN A 36 0.25 -0.21 17.16
N THR A 37 1.37 0.04 16.47
CA THR A 37 1.34 0.56 15.11
C THR A 37 2.36 -0.09 14.20
N ILE A 38 2.06 -0.10 12.92
CA ILE A 38 3.01 -0.44 11.86
C ILE A 38 3.24 0.77 10.96
N THR A 39 4.47 0.95 10.53
CA THR A 39 4.87 2.03 9.62
C THR A 39 5.42 1.43 8.34
N LEU A 40 4.83 1.78 7.21
CA LEU A 40 5.15 1.22 5.90
C LEU A 40 5.65 2.31 4.97
N LYS A 41 6.70 2.01 4.19
CA LYS A 41 7.03 2.76 2.98
C LYS A 41 6.26 2.16 1.82
N VAL A 42 5.46 2.97 1.13
CA VAL A 42 4.63 2.56 -0.01
C VAL A 42 4.93 3.41 -1.25
N SER A 43 4.62 2.87 -2.43
CA SER A 43 4.68 3.60 -3.69
C SER A 43 3.29 3.79 -4.29
N THR A 44 3.02 5.00 -4.75
CA THR A 44 1.80 5.36 -5.49
C THR A 44 1.93 5.09 -6.99
N CYS A 45 3.12 4.72 -7.48
CA CYS A 45 3.33 4.40 -8.89
C CYS A 45 2.85 2.98 -9.22
N THR A 46 2.13 2.87 -10.35
CA THR A 46 1.70 1.59 -10.92
C THR A 46 2.80 0.87 -11.72
N ARG A 47 3.91 1.55 -12.04
CA ARG A 47 5.06 0.98 -12.75
C ARG A 47 6.21 0.70 -11.80
N VAL A 48 6.87 -0.43 -12.03
CA VAL A 48 7.98 -1.00 -11.22
C VAL A 48 9.24 -0.11 -11.23
N HIS A 49 9.30 0.91 -12.08
CA HIS A 49 10.40 1.88 -12.08
C HIS A 49 10.26 2.82 -10.89
N TYR A 50 10.90 2.39 -9.80
CA TYR A 50 11.07 3.09 -8.52
C TYR A 50 11.46 4.55 -8.72
N ARG A 51 10.47 5.46 -8.64
CA ARG A 51 10.72 6.89 -8.47
C ARG A 51 10.50 7.23 -7.01
N GLU A 52 11.55 7.67 -6.33
CA GLU A 52 11.46 8.07 -4.92
C GLU A 52 10.42 9.16 -4.69
N SER A 53 10.22 10.03 -5.68
CA SER A 53 9.20 11.10 -5.66
C SER A 53 7.76 10.60 -5.54
N ALA A 54 7.51 9.33 -5.85
CA ALA A 54 6.20 8.67 -5.73
C ALA A 54 6.05 7.80 -4.47
N SER A 55 7.05 7.80 -3.58
CA SER A 55 6.97 7.10 -2.29
C SER A 55 6.25 7.92 -1.22
N CYS A 56 5.65 7.23 -0.26
CA CYS A 56 4.97 7.80 0.89
C CYS A 56 5.18 6.90 2.11
N VAL A 57 5.23 7.50 3.28
CA VAL A 57 5.23 6.78 4.56
C VAL A 57 3.82 6.86 5.13
N ILE A 58 3.28 5.70 5.48
CA ILE A 58 1.96 5.58 6.09
C ILE A 58 2.06 4.77 7.36
N GLN A 59 1.18 5.05 8.32
CA GLN A 59 1.12 4.38 9.60
C GLN A 59 -0.30 3.91 9.86
N PHE A 60 -0.42 2.70 10.40
CA PHE A 60 -1.69 2.12 10.81
C PHE A 60 -1.58 1.63 12.25
N HIS A 61 -2.71 1.63 12.96
CA HIS A 61 -2.88 0.75 14.12
C HIS A 61 -2.81 -0.71 13.67
N ARG A 62 -2.20 -1.60 14.45
CA ARG A 62 -1.99 -3.02 14.06
C ARG A 62 -3.31 -3.74 13.78
N GLU A 63 -4.33 -3.42 14.56
CA GLU A 63 -5.68 -3.93 14.49
C GLU A 63 -6.54 -3.28 13.39
N ALA A 64 -6.02 -2.25 12.72
CA ALA A 64 -6.77 -1.57 11.66
C ALA A 64 -7.04 -2.52 10.49
N VAL A 65 -8.24 -2.43 9.93
CA VAL A 65 -8.63 -3.16 8.72
C VAL A 65 -8.36 -2.28 7.51
N VAL A 66 -7.49 -2.75 6.62
CA VAL A 66 -7.05 -2.03 5.43
C VAL A 66 -7.65 -2.67 4.19
N GLU A 67 -8.21 -1.85 3.30
CA GLU A 67 -8.74 -2.30 2.02
C GLU A 67 -7.58 -2.66 1.08
N MET A 68 -7.60 -3.87 0.53
CA MET A 68 -6.69 -4.31 -0.51
C MET A 68 -7.17 -3.77 -1.86
N ALA A 69 -6.27 -3.14 -2.59
CA ALA A 69 -6.51 -2.75 -3.96
C ALA A 69 -6.46 -4.02 -4.82
N ASN A 70 -7.63 -4.60 -5.10
CA ASN A 70 -7.76 -5.76 -5.97
C ASN A 70 -6.99 -5.50 -7.27
N LEU A 71 -6.10 -6.42 -7.60
CA LEU A 71 -5.54 -6.54 -8.94
C LEU A 71 -6.65 -7.15 -9.81
N ASN A 72 -7.76 -6.43 -9.98
CA ASN A 72 -8.51 -6.60 -11.22
C ASN A 72 -7.49 -6.22 -12.28
N ARG A 73 -6.86 -7.25 -12.85
CA ARG A 73 -6.37 -7.21 -14.22
C ARG A 73 -7.48 -6.51 -14.98
N SER A 74 -7.33 -5.21 -15.20
CA SER A 74 -7.80 -4.62 -16.43
C SER A 74 -6.97 -5.33 -17.49
N LEU A 75 -7.43 -6.51 -17.88
CA LEU A 75 -7.39 -6.94 -19.25
C LEU A 75 -8.27 -5.94 -20.02
N SER A 76 -7.87 -4.68 -20.05
CA SER A 76 -8.02 -3.88 -21.24
C SER A 76 -7.03 -4.50 -22.22
N LYS A 77 -7.47 -5.61 -22.83
CA LYS A 77 -7.26 -5.84 -24.25
C LYS A 77 -7.60 -4.51 -24.90
N THR A 78 -6.59 -3.80 -25.38
CA THR A 78 -6.82 -2.87 -26.46
C THR A 78 -6.23 -3.53 -27.70
N ILE A 79 -7.14 -3.62 -28.66
CA ILE A 79 -7.09 -4.23 -29.99
C ILE A 79 -5.84 -3.82 -30.76
#